data_AF-A0A8T4WAG2-F1
#
_entry.id   AF-A0A8T4WAG2-F1
#
_cell.length_a   1.000
_cell.length_b   1.000
_cell.length_c   1.000
_cell.angle_alpha   90.00
_cell.angle_beta   90.00
_cell.angle_gamma   90.00
#
_symmetry.space_group_name_H-M   'P 1'
#
loop_
_entity.id
_entity.type
_entity.pdbx_description
1 polymer ?
#
loop_
_entity_poly.entity_id
_entity_poly.type
_entity_poly.pdbx_seq_one_letter_code
_entity_poly.pdbx_strand_id
1 'polypeptide(L)'
;MRYAHGIAFSALLSGIIFNGAAVIKMLGYGLNDFAVLQTIWLMYTVWSVISLVIVVLPLLFVYFRQREVLKEIIVFEIGGLAFFSPLWLLLDIELTGDPVYEILMLGFQNALPIVGLGGQIVGLNLGPIVLIPLLIGSFLLGIFLLRPSFVSQFSATNEMADFDEIDVRGVDQKPSKEIEDLPDVGEPAADETALEEMRTTLKQIGISDNVIRSVVDAGLTGVTDLLSSSPKTIARSVGIEESEAEEILVKLQKQVWGARV
;
A
#
# COMPACT_ATOMS: atom_id res chain seq x y z
N MET A 1 -2.61 5.66 -4.62
CA MET A 1 -3.39 4.72 -5.48
C MET A 1 -2.59 3.50 -5.98
N ARG A 2 -1.25 3.54 -5.99
CA ARG A 2 -0.39 2.42 -6.46
C ARG A 2 -0.59 1.11 -5.67
N TYR A 3 -0.80 1.23 -4.36
CA TYR A 3 -0.96 0.11 -3.41
C TYR A 3 -2.24 -0.72 -3.59
N ALA A 4 -3.34 -0.09 -4.03
CA ALA A 4 -4.62 -0.78 -4.19
C ALA A 4 -4.61 -1.79 -5.35
N HIS A 5 -3.79 -1.56 -6.38
CA HIS A 5 -3.74 -2.41 -7.56
C HIS A 5 -2.99 -3.72 -7.31
N GLY A 6 -1.87 -3.67 -6.58
CA GLY A 6 -1.12 -4.88 -6.19
C GLY A 6 -1.98 -5.78 -5.30
N ILE A 7 -2.57 -5.22 -4.24
CA ILE A 7 -3.45 -5.95 -3.33
C ILE A 7 -4.67 -6.53 -4.06
N ALA A 8 -5.30 -5.78 -4.96
CA ALA A 8 -6.44 -6.26 -5.75
C ALA A 8 -6.04 -7.39 -6.71
N PHE A 9 -4.85 -7.32 -7.30
CA PHE A 9 -4.33 -8.38 -8.17
C PHE A 9 -4.10 -9.68 -7.39
N SER A 10 -3.43 -9.61 -6.23
CA SER A 10 -3.20 -10.76 -5.37
C SER A 10 -4.51 -11.35 -4.82
N ALA A 11 -5.48 -10.49 -4.49
CA ALA A 11 -6.81 -10.88 -4.04
C ALA A 11 -7.60 -11.60 -5.15
N LEU A 12 -7.65 -11.05 -6.36
CA LEU A 12 -8.33 -11.68 -7.48
C LEU A 12 -7.69 -13.01 -7.85
N LEU A 13 -6.36 -13.06 -7.86
CA LEU A 13 -5.63 -14.23 -8.30
C LEU A 13 -5.73 -15.39 -7.30
N SER A 14 -5.67 -15.12 -5.99
CA SER A 14 -5.99 -16.14 -4.98
C SER A 14 -7.42 -16.67 -5.19
N GLY A 15 -8.38 -15.79 -5.46
CA GLY A 15 -9.75 -16.20 -5.80
C GLY A 15 -9.85 -17.09 -7.04
N ILE A 16 -9.11 -16.79 -8.11
CA ILE A 16 -9.08 -17.59 -9.36
C ILE A 16 -8.49 -18.98 -9.10
N ILE A 17 -7.46 -19.09 -8.26
CA ILE A 17 -6.86 -20.37 -7.90
C ILE A 17 -7.87 -21.24 -7.13
N PHE A 18 -8.48 -20.70 -6.08
CA PHE A 18 -9.42 -21.46 -5.25
C PHE A 18 -10.72 -21.80 -5.98
N ASN A 19 -11.31 -20.86 -6.74
CA ASN A 19 -12.55 -21.13 -7.49
C ASN A 19 -12.39 -22.26 -8.53
N GLY A 20 -11.20 -22.44 -9.09
CA GLY A 20 -10.92 -23.57 -9.99
C GLY A 20 -11.14 -24.92 -9.31
N ALA A 21 -10.79 -25.03 -8.03
CA ALA A 21 -11.01 -26.24 -7.23
C ALA A 21 -12.50 -26.45 -6.92
N ALA A 22 -13.22 -25.41 -6.50
CA ALA A 22 -14.66 -25.51 -6.24
C ALA A 22 -15.49 -25.85 -7.46
N VAL A 23 -15.21 -25.25 -8.62
CA VAL A 23 -15.95 -25.55 -9.86
C VAL A 23 -15.82 -27.03 -10.20
N ILE A 24 -14.60 -27.58 -10.11
CA ILE A 24 -14.35 -29.00 -10.36
C ILE A 24 -15.16 -29.89 -9.40
N LYS A 25 -15.19 -29.51 -8.13
CA LYS A 25 -15.91 -30.26 -7.09
C LYS A 25 -17.44 -30.17 -7.27
N MET A 26 -17.97 -28.98 -7.52
CA MET A 26 -19.41 -28.76 -7.74
C MET A 26 -19.94 -29.48 -8.98
N LEU A 27 -19.10 -29.61 -10.03
CA LEU A 27 -19.49 -30.31 -11.24
C LEU A 27 -19.57 -31.84 -11.06
N GLY A 28 -19.10 -32.39 -9.93
CA GLY A 28 -19.30 -33.81 -9.56
C GLY A 28 -18.64 -34.82 -10.50
N TYR A 29 -17.77 -34.37 -11.41
CA TYR A 29 -17.11 -35.25 -12.36
C TYR A 29 -16.08 -36.14 -11.63
N GLY A 30 -16.13 -37.45 -11.85
CA GLY A 30 -15.15 -38.41 -11.33
C GLY A 30 -15.54 -39.20 -10.07
N LEU A 31 -16.77 -39.08 -9.56
CA LEU A 31 -17.24 -39.89 -8.41
C LEU A 31 -17.27 -41.41 -8.69
N ASN A 32 -17.37 -41.83 -9.96
CA ASN A 32 -17.56 -43.24 -10.33
C ASN A 32 -16.57 -43.78 -11.38
N ASP A 33 -15.67 -42.97 -11.94
CA ASP A 33 -14.71 -43.39 -12.96
C ASP A 33 -13.31 -42.80 -12.70
N PHE A 34 -12.35 -43.69 -12.46
CA PHE A 34 -10.97 -43.35 -12.15
C PHE A 34 -10.25 -42.64 -13.31
N ALA A 35 -10.58 -42.95 -14.57
CA ALA A 35 -9.95 -42.30 -15.73
C ALA A 35 -10.40 -40.84 -15.88
N VAL A 36 -11.67 -40.58 -15.58
CA VAL A 36 -12.25 -39.23 -15.57
C VAL A 36 -11.66 -38.41 -14.42
N LEU A 37 -11.50 -39.02 -13.24
CA LEU A 37 -10.88 -38.38 -12.08
C LEU A 37 -9.43 -37.95 -12.37
N GLN A 38 -8.63 -38.79 -13.04
CA GLN A 38 -7.27 -38.41 -13.44
C GLN A 38 -7.22 -37.25 -14.43
N THR A 39 -8.14 -37.22 -15.39
CA THR A 39 -8.20 -36.14 -16.39
C THR A 39 -8.52 -34.79 -15.73
N ILE A 40 -9.41 -34.79 -14.75
CA ILE A 40 -9.78 -33.61 -13.96
C ILE A 40 -8.61 -33.14 -13.11
N TRP A 41 -7.90 -34.05 -12.45
CA TRP A 41 -6.69 -33.74 -11.69
C TRP A 41 -5.61 -33.13 -12.56
N LEU A 42 -5.42 -33.65 -13.77
CA LEU A 42 -4.50 -33.08 -14.75
C LEU A 42 -4.92 -31.66 -15.14
N MET A 43 -6.21 -31.44 -15.43
CA MET A 43 -6.74 -30.13 -15.77
C MET A 43 -6.57 -29.12 -14.62
N TYR A 44 -6.84 -29.53 -13.38
CA TYR A 44 -6.60 -28.71 -12.19
C TYR A 44 -5.11 -28.40 -11.97
N THR A 45 -4.24 -29.37 -12.23
CA THR A 45 -2.79 -29.19 -12.15
C THR A 45 -2.32 -28.16 -13.18
N VAL A 46 -2.78 -28.26 -14.42
CA VAL A 46 -2.48 -27.29 -15.48
C VAL A 46 -3.01 -25.90 -15.10
N TRP A 47 -4.23 -25.80 -14.58
CA TRP A 47 -4.80 -24.54 -14.09
C TRP A 47 -3.96 -23.91 -12.98
N SER A 48 -3.53 -24.72 -12.01
CA SER A 48 -2.69 -24.29 -10.89
C SER A 48 -1.32 -23.79 -11.38
N VAL A 49 -0.71 -24.50 -12.32
CA VAL A 49 0.58 -24.13 -12.93
C VAL A 49 0.44 -22.82 -13.72
N ILE A 50 -0.60 -22.67 -14.54
CA ILE A 50 -0.84 -21.42 -15.28
C ILE A 50 -1.03 -20.24 -14.31
N SER A 51 -1.82 -20.45 -13.25
CA SER A 51 -2.05 -19.42 -12.24
C SER A 51 -0.75 -19.02 -11.53
N LEU A 52 0.10 -19.99 -11.18
CA LEU A 52 1.44 -19.74 -10.62
C LEU A 52 2.31 -18.94 -11.59
N VAL A 53 2.31 -19.31 -12.87
CA VAL A 53 3.08 -18.60 -13.91
C VAL A 53 2.63 -17.14 -14.02
N ILE A 54 1.32 -16.87 -13.95
CA ILE A 54 0.77 -15.51 -13.97
C ILE A 54 1.23 -14.67 -12.75
N VAL A 55 1.50 -15.29 -11.60
CA VAL A 55 2.07 -14.59 -10.44
C VAL A 55 3.55 -14.33 -10.62
N VAL A 56 4.29 -15.34 -11.06
CA VAL A 56 5.76 -15.30 -11.07
C VAL A 56 6.30 -14.47 -12.24
N LEU A 57 5.64 -14.48 -13.41
CA LEU A 57 6.11 -13.75 -14.60
C LEU A 57 6.21 -12.24 -14.40
N PRO A 58 5.17 -11.55 -13.87
CA PRO A 58 5.25 -10.12 -13.58
C PRO A 58 6.35 -9.80 -12.56
N LEU A 59 6.50 -10.62 -11.52
CA LEU A 59 7.57 -10.48 -10.54
C LEU A 59 8.96 -10.63 -11.16
N LEU A 60 9.15 -11.61 -12.05
CA LEU A 60 10.39 -11.78 -12.82
C LEU A 60 10.65 -10.59 -13.75
N PHE A 61 9.62 -10.09 -14.43
CA PHE A 61 9.74 -8.92 -15.29
C PHE A 61 10.18 -7.68 -14.53
N VAL A 62 9.59 -7.43 -13.35
CA VAL A 62 9.99 -6.36 -12.43
C VAL A 62 11.41 -6.60 -11.91
N TYR A 63 11.78 -7.85 -11.58
CA TYR A 63 13.14 -8.19 -11.14
C TYR A 63 14.21 -7.84 -12.18
N PHE A 64 13.93 -8.04 -13.47
CA PHE A 64 14.88 -7.70 -14.53
C PHE A 64 14.87 -6.21 -14.89
N ARG A 65 13.74 -5.51 -14.77
CA ARG A 65 13.59 -4.14 -15.28
C ARG A 65 13.58 -3.05 -14.22
N GLN A 66 13.10 -3.32 -13.02
CA GLN A 66 12.82 -2.34 -11.96
C GLN A 66 13.13 -2.93 -10.56
N ARG A 67 14.41 -3.21 -10.31
CA ARG A 67 14.87 -3.84 -9.05
C ARG A 67 14.55 -3.04 -7.79
N GLU A 68 14.51 -1.72 -7.88
CA GLU A 68 14.23 -0.85 -6.73
C GLU A 68 12.81 -1.04 -6.20
N VAL A 69 11.83 -1.19 -7.09
CA VAL A 69 10.40 -1.33 -6.73
C VAL A 69 10.04 -2.79 -6.42
N LEU A 70 10.93 -3.73 -6.71
CA LEU A 70 10.69 -5.15 -6.53
C LEU A 70 10.36 -5.53 -5.09
N LYS A 71 11.09 -4.98 -4.11
CA LYS A 71 10.87 -5.31 -2.69
C LYS A 71 9.47 -4.89 -2.25
N GLU A 72 9.05 -3.69 -2.63
CA GLU A 72 7.72 -3.17 -2.39
C GLU A 72 6.65 -4.07 -3.01
N ILE A 73 6.80 -4.42 -4.30
CA ILE A 73 5.84 -5.27 -5.02
C ILE A 73 5.77 -6.67 -4.39
N ILE A 74 6.90 -7.27 -4.01
CA ILE A 74 6.94 -8.58 -3.35
C ILE A 74 6.19 -8.55 -2.03
N VAL A 75 6.35 -7.50 -1.21
CA VAL A 75 5.65 -7.35 0.07
C VAL A 75 4.14 -7.28 -0.16
N PHE A 76 3.69 -6.54 -1.17
CA PHE A 76 2.27 -6.46 -1.52
C PHE A 76 1.70 -7.77 -2.06
N GLU A 77 2.43 -8.45 -2.95
CA GLU A 77 1.97 -9.71 -3.54
C GLU A 77 1.93 -10.83 -2.52
N ILE A 78 3.00 -10.99 -1.71
CA ILE A 78 3.04 -12.01 -0.65
C ILE A 78 2.04 -11.68 0.45
N GLY A 79 1.96 -10.41 0.87
CA GLY A 79 1.01 -9.97 1.88
C GLY A 79 -0.44 -10.15 1.42
N GLY A 80 -0.74 -9.79 0.17
CA GLY A 80 -2.05 -9.97 -0.45
C GLY A 80 -2.43 -11.44 -0.56
N LEU A 81 -1.55 -12.28 -1.12
CA LEU A 81 -1.79 -13.72 -1.21
C LEU A 81 -1.98 -14.34 0.18
N ALA A 82 -1.15 -13.99 1.16
CA ALA A 82 -1.26 -14.55 2.51
C ALA A 82 -2.55 -14.13 3.22
N PHE A 83 -2.99 -12.89 3.04
CA PHE A 83 -4.22 -12.37 3.65
C PHE A 83 -5.50 -12.91 2.98
N PHE A 84 -5.54 -12.92 1.65
CA PHE A 84 -6.76 -13.27 0.91
C PHE A 84 -6.92 -14.77 0.67
N SER A 85 -5.85 -15.57 0.67
CA SER A 85 -5.98 -17.02 0.45
C SER A 85 -6.86 -17.72 1.48
N PRO A 86 -6.74 -17.47 2.81
CA PRO A 86 -7.65 -18.04 3.80
C PRO A 86 -9.11 -17.59 3.60
N LEU A 87 -9.33 -16.33 3.23
CA LEU A 87 -10.66 -15.79 3.01
C LEU A 87 -11.33 -16.44 1.80
N TRP A 88 -10.61 -16.56 0.69
CA TRP A 88 -11.10 -17.25 -0.49
C TRP A 88 -11.37 -18.71 -0.23
N LEU A 89 -10.50 -19.39 0.51
CA LEU A 89 -10.70 -20.79 0.87
C LEU A 89 -11.99 -20.99 1.67
N LEU A 90 -12.30 -20.10 2.63
CA LEU A 90 -13.55 -20.18 3.38
C LEU A 90 -14.78 -19.97 2.48
N LEU A 91 -14.71 -18.98 1.58
CA LEU A 91 -15.78 -18.72 0.60
C LEU A 91 -15.98 -19.90 -0.35
N ASP A 92 -14.89 -20.53 -0.79
CA ASP A 92 -14.90 -21.66 -1.71
C ASP A 92 -15.56 -22.89 -1.08
N ILE A 93 -15.24 -23.16 0.19
CA ILE A 93 -15.87 -24.23 0.97
C ILE A 93 -17.39 -24.02 1.03
N GLU A 94 -17.81 -22.80 1.38
CA GLU A 94 -19.23 -22.47 1.52
C GLU A 94 -19.97 -22.53 0.17
N LEU A 95 -19.32 -22.11 -0.92
CA LEU A 95 -19.83 -22.26 -2.28
C LEU A 95 -19.98 -23.72 -2.70
N THR A 96 -19.08 -24.61 -2.27
CA THR A 96 -19.16 -26.05 -2.59
C THR A 96 -20.20 -26.81 -1.76
N GLY A 97 -20.79 -26.16 -0.74
CA GLY A 97 -21.80 -26.75 0.13
C GLY A 97 -21.25 -27.62 1.26
N ASP A 98 -19.93 -27.66 1.43
CA ASP A 98 -19.30 -28.39 2.54
C ASP A 98 -19.36 -27.57 3.83
N PRO A 99 -19.60 -28.22 4.99
CA PRO A 99 -19.52 -27.52 6.26
C PRO A 99 -18.08 -27.13 6.57
N VAL A 100 -17.82 -25.84 6.78
CA VAL A 100 -16.49 -25.33 7.17
C VAL A 100 -15.94 -26.06 8.39
N TYR A 101 -16.78 -26.41 9.37
CA TYR A 101 -16.34 -27.13 10.57
C TYR A 101 -15.77 -28.53 10.24
N GLU A 102 -16.28 -29.18 9.18
CA GLU A 102 -15.85 -30.51 8.79
C GLU A 102 -14.42 -30.48 8.24
N ILE A 103 -14.11 -29.47 7.42
CA ILE A 103 -12.76 -29.25 6.89
C ILE A 103 -11.80 -28.82 7.99
N LEU A 104 -12.25 -28.03 8.97
CA LEU A 104 -11.41 -27.65 10.11
C LEU A 104 -11.13 -28.84 11.05
N MET A 105 -12.05 -29.81 11.16
CA MET A 105 -11.88 -30.98 12.03
C MET A 105 -11.22 -32.19 11.35
N LEU A 106 -11.45 -32.40 10.05
CA LEU A 106 -10.95 -33.54 9.30
C LEU A 106 -9.79 -33.18 8.37
N GLY A 107 -9.62 -31.89 8.06
CA GLY A 107 -8.65 -31.41 7.09
C GLY A 107 -9.17 -31.54 5.65
N PHE A 108 -8.32 -31.17 4.70
CA PHE A 108 -8.58 -31.42 3.29
C PHE A 108 -8.08 -32.81 2.89
N GLN A 109 -8.96 -33.60 2.29
CA GLN A 109 -8.56 -34.80 1.58
C GLN A 109 -8.22 -34.45 0.13
N ASN A 110 -7.11 -34.97 -0.37
CA ASN A 110 -6.58 -34.69 -1.70
C ASN A 110 -6.49 -33.19 -2.00
N ALA A 111 -5.93 -32.37 -1.11
CA ALA A 111 -5.86 -30.91 -1.27
C ALA A 111 -4.93 -30.47 -2.41
N LEU A 112 -3.80 -31.15 -2.57
CA LEU A 112 -2.73 -30.75 -3.50
C LEU A 112 -2.33 -31.93 -4.39
N PRO A 113 -2.29 -31.77 -5.72
CA PRO A 113 -1.79 -32.80 -6.60
C PRO A 113 -0.27 -32.93 -6.42
N ILE A 114 0.19 -34.11 -6.05
CA ILE A 114 1.62 -34.45 -5.96
C ILE A 114 1.91 -35.64 -6.87
N VAL A 115 3.08 -35.62 -7.51
CA VAL A 115 3.58 -36.76 -8.26
C VAL A 115 4.04 -37.85 -7.28
N GLY A 116 3.25 -38.91 -7.17
CA GLY A 116 3.57 -40.10 -6.39
C GLY A 116 4.59 -41.01 -7.08
N LEU A 117 5.05 -42.02 -6.34
CA LEU A 117 5.95 -43.04 -6.87
C LEU A 117 5.30 -43.75 -8.08
N GLY A 118 6.00 -43.75 -9.22
CA GLY A 118 5.50 -44.34 -10.47
C GLY A 118 4.77 -43.37 -11.42
N GLY A 119 4.80 -42.05 -11.15
CA GLY A 119 4.26 -41.03 -12.06
C GLY A 119 2.74 -40.81 -11.95
N GLN A 120 2.09 -41.41 -10.95
CA GLN A 120 0.68 -41.18 -10.68
C GLN A 120 0.50 -39.88 -9.90
N ILE A 121 -0.53 -39.10 -10.25
CA ILE A 121 -0.90 -37.90 -9.49
C ILE A 121 -1.76 -38.37 -8.30
N VAL A 122 -1.26 -38.15 -7.08
CA VAL A 122 -1.95 -38.48 -5.83
C VAL A 122 -2.20 -37.19 -5.07
N GLY A 123 -3.38 -37.06 -4.46
CA GLY A 123 -3.70 -35.91 -3.64
C GLY A 123 -3.02 -35.98 -2.27
N LEU A 124 -2.34 -34.92 -1.86
CA LEU A 124 -1.85 -34.77 -0.50
C LEU A 124 -2.99 -34.42 0.44
N ASN A 125 -3.15 -35.19 1.51
CA ASN A 125 -4.08 -34.87 2.59
C ASN A 125 -3.45 -33.83 3.52
N LEU A 126 -4.16 -32.73 3.77
CA LEU A 126 -3.76 -31.70 4.74
C LEU A 126 -4.63 -31.82 5.98
N GLY A 127 -4.11 -32.47 7.01
CA GLY A 127 -4.81 -32.63 8.28
C GLY A 127 -4.96 -31.30 9.06
N PRO A 128 -5.87 -31.26 10.06
CA PRO A 128 -6.16 -30.06 10.86
C PRO A 128 -4.94 -29.45 11.55
N ILE A 129 -4.04 -30.34 12.03
CA ILE A 129 -2.82 -29.97 12.76
C ILE A 129 -1.90 -29.10 11.90
N VAL A 130 -1.93 -29.27 10.57
CA VAL A 130 -1.14 -28.46 9.63
C VAL A 130 -1.99 -27.33 9.07
N LEU A 131 -3.25 -27.61 8.72
CA LEU A 131 -4.14 -26.66 8.08
C LEU A 131 -4.44 -25.44 8.94
N ILE A 132 -4.82 -25.63 10.21
CA ILE A 132 -5.23 -24.53 11.09
C ILE A 132 -4.06 -23.58 11.36
N PRO A 133 -2.86 -24.05 11.78
CA PRO A 133 -1.72 -23.16 11.96
C PRO A 133 -1.29 -22.47 10.66
N LEU A 134 -1.43 -23.13 9.50
CA LEU A 134 -1.10 -22.53 8.22
C LEU A 134 -2.08 -21.41 7.84
N LEU A 135 -3.38 -21.58 8.07
CA LEU A 135 -4.40 -20.55 7.82
C LEU A 135 -4.24 -19.36 8.76
N ILE A 136 -4.03 -19.61 10.06
CA ILE A 136 -3.80 -18.54 11.04
C ILE A 136 -2.47 -17.82 10.74
N GLY A 137 -1.42 -18.59 10.46
CA GLY A 137 -0.10 -18.05 10.13
C GLY A 137 -0.12 -17.20 8.88
N SER A 138 -0.75 -17.64 7.81
CA SER A 138 -0.87 -16.86 6.57
C SER A 138 -1.72 -15.61 6.79
N PHE A 139 -2.82 -15.70 7.52
CA PHE A 139 -3.66 -14.54 7.83
C PHE A 139 -2.90 -13.48 8.65
N LEU A 140 -2.22 -13.89 9.72
CA LEU A 140 -1.40 -12.99 10.55
C LEU A 140 -0.24 -12.39 9.77
N LEU A 141 0.43 -13.19 8.93
CA LEU A 141 1.51 -12.73 8.06
C LEU A 141 1.01 -11.72 7.04
N GLY A 142 -0.18 -11.94 6.46
CA GLY A 142 -0.83 -11.00 5.56
C GLY A 142 -1.12 -9.67 6.24
N ILE A 143 -1.72 -9.69 7.44
CA ILE A 143 -1.97 -8.46 8.23
C ILE A 143 -0.66 -7.72 8.54
N PHE A 144 0.37 -8.45 8.93
CA PHE A 144 1.66 -7.86 9.29
C PHE A 144 2.35 -7.21 8.08
N LEU A 145 2.42 -7.92 6.95
CA LEU A 145 3.08 -7.45 5.73
C LEU A 145 2.32 -6.29 5.06
N LEU A 146 0.98 -6.32 5.08
CA LEU A 146 0.15 -5.27 4.49
C LEU A 146 -0.01 -4.05 5.41
N ARG A 147 0.55 -4.07 6.62
CA ARG A 147 0.50 -2.94 7.54
C ARG A 147 1.22 -1.74 6.91
N PRO A 148 0.59 -0.55 6.85
CA PRO A 148 1.20 0.64 6.22
C PRO A 148 2.59 0.98 6.75
N SER A 149 2.82 0.79 8.05
CA SER A 149 4.10 1.04 8.72
C SER A 149 5.22 0.05 8.35
N PHE A 150 4.88 -1.15 7.87
CA PHE A 150 5.87 -2.13 7.42
C PHE A 150 6.20 -1.87 5.96
N VAL A 151 5.18 -1.63 5.14
CA VAL A 151 5.31 -1.29 3.72
C VAL A 151 6.18 -0.05 3.50
N SER A 152 6.03 1.00 4.32
CA SER A 152 6.82 2.23 4.18
C SER A 152 8.33 2.01 4.31
N GLN A 153 8.77 0.98 5.02
CA GLN A 153 10.18 0.62 5.18
C GLN A 153 10.79 -0.01 3.92
N PHE A 154 9.94 -0.51 3.01
CA PHE A 154 10.35 -1.17 1.77
C PHE A 154 10.00 -0.38 0.51
N SER A 155 9.37 0.79 0.66
CA SER A 155 9.07 1.64 -0.50
C SER A 155 10.35 2.27 -1.02
N ALA A 156 10.59 2.13 -2.32
CA ALA A 156 11.76 2.66 -3.01
C ALA A 156 11.83 4.20 -2.99
N THR A 157 10.79 4.85 -2.50
CA THR A 157 10.71 6.29 -2.33
C THR A 157 10.70 6.56 -0.83
N ASN A 158 11.80 7.10 -0.30
CA ASN A 158 11.89 7.70 1.04
C ASN A 158 10.94 8.92 1.14
N GLU A 159 9.64 8.72 0.99
CA GLU A 159 8.62 9.76 1.22
C GLU A 159 8.19 9.81 2.70
N MET A 160 8.78 8.98 3.57
CA MET A 160 8.51 8.97 5.02
C MET A 160 9.76 9.15 5.90
N ALA A 161 10.89 9.58 5.32
CA ALA A 161 12.11 9.88 6.08
C ALA A 161 12.22 11.35 6.51
N ASP A 162 11.14 12.13 6.46
CA ASP A 162 11.23 13.58 6.75
C ASP A 162 10.18 14.11 7.76
N PHE A 163 9.54 13.23 8.54
CA PHE A 163 8.56 13.71 9.54
C PHE A 163 8.68 13.14 10.96
N ASP A 164 9.60 12.20 11.25
CA ASP A 164 9.68 11.58 12.60
C ASP A 164 11.01 11.77 13.35
N GLU A 165 11.95 12.56 12.85
CA GLU A 165 13.20 12.82 13.59
C GLU A 165 13.59 14.31 13.59
N ILE A 166 12.72 15.15 14.16
CA ILE A 166 13.21 16.33 14.89
C ILE A 166 13.23 15.94 16.36
N ASP A 167 14.33 15.32 16.77
CA ASP A 167 14.69 15.15 18.17
C ASP A 167 14.88 16.54 18.79
N VAL A 168 13.87 17.01 19.52
CA VAL A 168 13.93 18.25 20.30
C VAL A 168 14.69 18.00 21.61
N ARG A 169 15.90 17.42 21.55
CA ARG A 169 16.82 17.28 22.69
C ARG A 169 18.28 17.28 22.24
N GLY A 170 18.79 18.45 21.88
CA GLY A 170 20.23 18.55 21.57
C GLY A 170 20.73 19.92 21.17
N VAL A 171 20.27 21.00 21.80
CA VAL A 171 21.01 22.27 21.75
C VAL A 171 22.22 22.11 22.67
N ASP A 172 23.36 21.64 22.14
CA ASP A 172 24.70 22.10 22.53
C ASP A 172 25.84 21.41 21.75
N GLN A 173 26.66 22.25 21.10
CA GLN A 173 28.09 22.09 20.80
C GLN A 173 28.59 21.05 19.76
N LYS A 174 28.87 21.51 18.53
CA LYS A 174 30.20 21.85 17.97
C LYS A 174 30.11 21.96 16.43
N PRO A 175 30.81 22.91 15.77
CA PRO A 175 30.74 23.06 14.32
C PRO A 175 31.58 21.97 13.65
N SER A 176 30.93 21.10 12.86
CA SER A 176 31.63 20.29 11.88
C SER A 176 32.05 21.20 10.74
N LYS A 177 33.35 21.22 10.45
CA LYS A 177 33.94 21.86 9.28
C LYS A 177 33.46 21.16 8.00
N GLU A 178 33.58 21.93 6.92
CA GLU A 178 33.60 21.52 5.50
C GLU A 178 32.22 21.48 4.81
N ILE A 179 31.65 22.68 4.62
CA ILE A 179 30.75 22.97 3.49
C ILE A 179 31.62 23.70 2.46
N GLU A 180 31.93 22.98 1.39
CA GLU A 180 32.65 23.44 0.21
C GLU A 180 31.71 24.32 -0.63
N ASP A 181 32.17 25.53 -0.96
CA ASP A 181 31.57 26.59 -1.80
C ASP A 181 30.20 26.30 -2.46
N LEU A 182 29.11 26.63 -1.76
CA LEU A 182 27.87 27.03 -2.42
C LEU A 182 28.03 28.51 -2.83
N PRO A 183 27.68 28.90 -4.07
CA PRO A 183 27.65 30.31 -4.44
C PRO A 183 26.72 31.06 -3.49
N ASP A 184 27.20 32.17 -2.95
CA ASP A 184 26.46 33.09 -2.07
C ASP A 184 25.30 33.73 -2.85
N VAL A 185 24.19 32.98 -2.95
CA VAL A 185 22.93 33.50 -3.45
C VAL A 185 22.31 34.25 -2.27
N GLY A 186 22.62 35.55 -2.19
CA GLY A 186 22.02 36.44 -1.21
C GLY A 186 20.49 36.30 -1.20
N GLU A 187 19.91 36.33 0.00
CA GLU A 187 18.47 36.24 0.24
C GLU A 187 17.71 37.12 -0.77
N PRO A 188 16.66 36.61 -1.44
CA PRO A 188 15.85 37.42 -2.33
C PRO A 188 15.34 38.64 -1.55
N ALA A 189 15.74 39.83 -1.98
CA ALA A 189 15.29 41.07 -1.37
C ALA A 189 13.75 41.11 -1.40
N ALA A 190 13.14 41.40 -0.25
CA ALA A 190 11.69 41.53 -0.11
C ALA A 190 11.16 42.50 -1.17
N ASP A 191 10.45 41.97 -2.16
CA ASP A 191 9.77 42.77 -3.15
C ASP A 191 8.52 43.38 -2.49
N GLU A 192 8.55 44.69 -2.21
CA GLU A 192 7.43 45.41 -1.57
C GLU A 192 6.11 45.18 -2.32
N THR A 193 6.18 44.93 -3.63
CA THR A 193 5.01 44.64 -4.47
C THR A 193 4.37 43.28 -4.15
N ALA A 194 5.18 42.26 -3.85
CA ALA A 194 4.71 40.92 -3.47
C ALA A 194 4.03 40.91 -2.10
N LEU A 195 4.50 41.76 -1.18
CA LEU A 195 3.88 41.96 0.13
C LEU A 195 2.52 42.65 0.02
N GLU A 196 2.39 43.65 -0.85
CA GLU A 196 1.11 44.33 -1.09
C GLU A 196 0.09 43.41 -1.79
N GLU A 197 0.53 42.61 -2.76
CA GLU A 197 -0.30 41.61 -3.42
C GLU A 197 -0.80 40.55 -2.42
N MET A 198 0.07 40.07 -1.54
CA MET A 198 -0.28 39.15 -0.46
C MET A 198 -1.32 39.74 0.48
N ARG A 199 -1.10 40.96 0.97
CA ARG A 199 -2.06 41.65 1.85
C ARG A 199 -3.42 41.83 1.18
N THR A 200 -3.43 42.21 -0.10
CA THR A 200 -4.66 42.43 -0.86
C THR A 200 -5.41 41.11 -1.06
N THR A 201 -4.71 40.04 -1.40
CA THR A 201 -5.29 38.70 -1.60
C THR A 201 -5.86 38.14 -0.31
N LEU A 202 -5.12 38.24 0.80
CA LEU A 202 -5.58 37.78 2.12
C LEU A 202 -6.80 38.57 2.62
N LYS A 203 -6.88 39.88 2.33
CA LYS A 203 -8.10 40.67 2.63
C LYS A 203 -9.29 40.22 1.80
N GLN A 204 -9.08 39.89 0.52
CA GLN A 204 -10.14 39.45 -0.39
C GLN A 204 -10.74 38.09 0.01
N ILE A 205 -9.93 37.16 0.55
CA ILE A 205 -10.44 35.89 1.12
C ILE A 205 -11.03 36.05 2.54
N GLY A 206 -11.13 37.28 3.06
CA GLY A 206 -11.81 37.59 4.32
C GLY A 206 -10.97 37.32 5.57
N ILE A 207 -9.63 37.28 5.46
CA ILE A 207 -8.75 37.11 6.62
C ILE A 207 -8.60 38.43 7.38
N SER A 208 -8.60 38.35 8.71
CA SER A 208 -8.50 39.52 9.57
C SER A 208 -7.14 40.21 9.44
N ASP A 209 -7.12 41.55 9.57
CA ASP A 209 -5.89 42.34 9.53
C ASP A 209 -4.87 41.92 10.60
N ASN A 210 -5.31 41.31 11.70
CA ASN A 210 -4.44 40.80 12.76
C ASN A 210 -3.64 39.58 12.28
N VAL A 211 -4.28 38.63 11.60
CA VAL A 211 -3.63 37.43 11.06
C VAL A 211 -2.68 37.80 9.91
N ILE A 212 -3.05 38.78 9.08
CA ILE A 212 -2.19 39.28 7.99
C ILE A 212 -0.90 39.90 8.54
N ARG A 213 -0.97 40.64 9.65
CA ARG A 213 0.23 41.20 10.31
C ARG A 213 1.11 40.10 10.86
N SER A 214 0.53 39.12 11.56
CA SER A 214 1.26 37.96 12.07
C SER A 214 1.94 37.13 10.97
N VAL A 215 1.34 37.04 9.78
CA VAL A 215 1.94 36.41 8.59
C VAL A 215 3.15 37.19 8.06
N VAL A 216 3.06 38.52 8.00
CA VAL A 216 4.18 39.38 7.58
C VAL A 216 5.30 39.35 8.62
N ASP A 217 4.97 39.42 9.90
CA ASP A 217 5.92 39.37 11.01
C ASP A 217 6.62 37.99 11.11
N ALA A 218 5.98 36.93 10.60
CA ALA A 218 6.53 35.60 10.45
C ALA A 218 7.55 35.46 9.29
N GLY A 219 7.83 36.53 8.54
CA GLY A 219 8.82 36.54 7.46
C GLY A 219 8.31 35.95 6.15
N LEU A 220 6.99 35.78 5.98
CA LEU A 220 6.41 35.32 4.72
C LEU A 220 6.27 36.51 3.77
N THR A 221 7.07 36.51 2.70
CA THR A 221 7.26 37.67 1.82
C THR A 221 6.32 37.73 0.63
N GLY A 222 5.52 36.69 0.39
CA GLY A 222 4.55 36.68 -0.71
C GLY A 222 3.52 35.56 -0.67
N VAL A 223 2.54 35.64 -1.59
CA VAL A 223 1.49 34.62 -1.79
C VAL A 223 2.09 33.25 -2.12
N THR A 224 3.20 33.24 -2.88
CA THR A 224 3.94 32.02 -3.23
C THR A 224 4.58 31.36 -2.02
N ASP A 225 5.09 32.15 -1.07
CA ASP A 225 5.72 31.64 0.15
C ASP A 225 4.68 31.07 1.12
N LEU A 226 3.49 31.69 1.14
CA LEU A 226 2.35 31.14 1.87
C LEU A 226 1.88 29.80 1.26
N LEU A 227 1.72 29.73 -0.06
CA LEU A 227 1.26 28.50 -0.72
C LEU A 227 2.29 27.36 -0.69
N SER A 228 3.58 27.68 -0.58
CA SER A 228 4.65 26.68 -0.44
C SER A 228 4.86 26.25 1.02
N SER A 229 4.28 26.97 1.98
CA SER A 229 4.34 26.65 3.41
C SER A 229 3.26 25.65 3.82
N SER A 230 3.60 24.76 4.75
CA SER A 230 2.63 23.82 5.32
C SER A 230 1.64 24.54 6.28
N PRO A 231 0.39 24.05 6.42
CA PRO A 231 -0.56 24.58 7.41
C PRO A 231 0.04 24.64 8.82
N LYS A 232 0.81 23.62 9.19
CA LYS A 232 1.51 23.53 10.48
C LYS A 232 2.58 24.60 10.66
N THR A 233 3.32 24.93 9.60
CA THR A 233 4.32 26.01 9.61
C THR A 233 3.64 27.36 9.80
N ILE A 234 2.55 27.62 9.07
CA ILE A 234 1.78 28.86 9.18
C ILE A 234 1.15 28.98 10.56
N ALA A 235 0.50 27.93 11.06
CA ALA A 235 -0.10 27.89 12.38
C ALA A 235 0.91 28.23 13.49
N ARG A 236 2.11 27.64 13.41
CA ARG A 236 3.19 27.87 14.39
C ARG A 236 3.78 29.28 14.30
N SER A 237 4.00 29.80 13.10
CA SER A 237 4.63 31.11 12.92
C SER A 237 3.66 32.27 13.18
N VAL A 238 2.38 32.09 12.86
CA VAL A 238 1.32 33.09 13.02
C VAL A 238 0.66 33.02 14.40
N GLY A 239 0.73 31.85 15.06
CA GLY A 239 0.11 31.62 16.38
C GLY A 239 -1.39 31.33 16.29
N ILE A 240 -1.83 30.64 15.24
CA ILE A 240 -3.24 30.22 15.01
C ILE A 240 -3.37 28.70 15.09
N GLU A 241 -4.61 28.20 15.14
CA GLU A 241 -4.86 26.76 15.08
C GLU A 241 -4.54 26.20 13.68
N GLU A 242 -4.08 24.94 13.62
CA GLU A 242 -3.71 24.29 12.36
C GLU A 242 -4.90 24.18 11.38
N SER A 243 -6.12 23.98 11.90
CA SER A 243 -7.34 23.98 11.10
C SER A 243 -7.66 25.36 10.49
N GLU A 244 -7.32 26.44 11.19
CA GLU A 244 -7.50 27.80 10.69
C GLU A 244 -6.47 28.12 9.60
N ALA A 245 -5.22 27.67 9.78
CA ALA A 245 -4.17 27.77 8.76
C ALA A 245 -4.51 26.95 7.49
N GLU A 246 -5.08 25.77 7.64
CA GLU A 246 -5.57 24.95 6.52
C GLU A 246 -6.70 25.65 5.77
N GLU A 247 -7.66 26.25 6.47
CA GLU A 247 -8.76 27.00 5.86
C GLU A 247 -8.24 28.21 5.07
N ILE A 248 -7.25 28.94 5.60
CA ILE A 248 -6.58 30.04 4.91
C ILE A 248 -5.93 29.55 3.62
N LEU A 249 -5.17 28.46 3.66
CA LEU A 249 -4.50 27.89 2.49
C LEU A 249 -5.49 27.43 1.42
N VAL A 250 -6.57 26.76 1.80
CA VAL A 250 -7.61 26.31 0.86
C VAL A 250 -8.30 27.50 0.19
N LYS A 251 -8.62 28.57 0.94
CA LYS A 251 -9.20 29.80 0.39
C LYS A 251 -8.23 30.51 -0.55
N LEU A 252 -6.96 30.61 -0.16
CA LEU A 252 -5.90 31.20 -0.98
C LEU A 252 -5.70 30.43 -2.29
N GLN A 253 -5.63 29.10 -2.21
CA GLN A 253 -5.60 28.16 -3.34
C GLN A 253 -6.77 28.40 -4.29
N LYS A 254 -8.01 28.44 -3.76
CA LYS A 254 -9.20 28.68 -4.59
C LYS A 254 -9.19 30.04 -5.27
N GLN A 255 -8.66 31.07 -4.62
CA GLN A 255 -8.60 32.40 -5.22
C GLN A 255 -7.52 32.53 -6.30
N VAL A 256 -6.31 32.02 -6.03
CA VAL A 256 -5.19 32.08 -6.98
C VAL A 256 -5.44 31.20 -8.21
N TRP A 257 -5.98 30.00 -8.03
CA TRP A 257 -6.27 29.09 -9.15
C TRP A 257 -7.66 29.28 -9.77
N GLY A 258 -8.65 29.77 -9.01
CA GLY A 258 -10.00 30.04 -9.51
C GLY A 258 -10.14 31.35 -10.29
N ALA A 259 -9.21 32.30 -10.13
CA ALA A 259 -9.18 33.54 -10.91
C ALA A 259 -8.55 33.37 -12.32
N ARG A 260 -8.09 32.16 -12.68
CA ARG A 260 -7.47 31.84 -13.98
C ARG A 260 -8.43 31.24 -15.03
N VAL A 261 -9.74 31.44 -14.87
CA VAL A 261 -10.78 31.05 -15.86
C VAL A 261 -11.51 32.28 -16.38
#